data_AF-A0A2Z3JJZ3-F1
#
_entry.id   AF-A0A2Z3JJZ3-F1
#
_cell.length_a   1.000
_cell.length_b   1.000
_cell.length_c   1.000
_cell.angle_alpha   90.00
_cell.angle_beta   90.00
_cell.angle_gamma   90.00
#
_symmetry.space_group_name_H-M   'P 1'
#
loop_
_entity.id
_entity.type
_entity.pdbx_description
1 polymer ?
#
loop_
_entity_poly.entity_id
_entity_poly.type
_entity_poly.pdbx_seq_one_letter_code
_entity_poly.pdbx_strand_id
1 'polypeptide(L)'
;MSLDRRTRRDTLDLPPVPPPQDTPPLHAARPQAPDQRRELARRLRFERRRAVDPEELAAILEADGYSDHTLRRRYGFDSVFDAAEQLYALSITRRVAAPPPALRPIWPLPWTLLWHGPLLLLIGLAALGSVRLLGVDSAGSALAGAAVVAWGLGLRLFWLRQTAGLSAAPLRSRLLSGGVLGTLLGALAALPGQPWDVWLWNTALLGALLGGLYALTLTSAALLLALGKWRMLLQIFGAAALLAEAMWRLGQQGPVPASLFAVLLGTVAVGAALRVTRRPAPRPVGQNQSQGRASDRAAFTAPAWTLTTYGWSVAAAFVLLAQHSGHELLLLPVLLFGAVEFLAWLMQAQLRRLAARLHDPALLARAALWPVLGAPGGLLLLIAALDGAVRWAGLRPAGALSSYGWGVALLSAALLQSTWLSRHAGQWPRLTVLWAISAGLLAVPQVSWWVPILLLSLVLLLLSDRALGDLSSYR
;
A
#
# COMPACT_ATOMS: atom_id res chain seq x y z
N MET A 1 -35.81 -3.35 -39.71
CA MET A 1 -34.67 -4.26 -39.96
C MET A 1 -34.54 -5.20 -38.77
N SER A 2 -35.19 -6.35 -38.89
CA SER A 2 -35.19 -7.47 -37.96
C SER A 2 -34.31 -8.55 -38.59
N LEU A 3 -33.29 -9.04 -37.88
CA LEU A 3 -32.52 -10.19 -38.32
C LEU A 3 -32.82 -11.39 -37.43
N ASP A 4 -33.42 -12.33 -38.11
CA ASP A 4 -34.06 -13.54 -37.68
C ASP A 4 -33.07 -14.73 -37.74
N ARG A 5 -33.38 -15.73 -36.91
CA ARG A 5 -33.07 -17.16 -37.01
C ARG A 5 -31.85 -17.63 -37.81
N ARG A 6 -30.92 -18.28 -37.09
CA ARG A 6 -30.32 -19.55 -37.54
C ARG A 6 -30.36 -20.61 -36.45
N THR A 7 -31.40 -21.43 -36.51
CA THR A 7 -31.44 -22.80 -36.02
C THR A 7 -30.54 -23.69 -36.88
N ARG A 8 -29.61 -24.43 -36.28
CA ARG A 8 -29.00 -25.60 -36.92
C ARG A 8 -28.98 -26.75 -35.92
N ARG A 9 -30.01 -27.59 -36.01
CA ARG A 9 -29.96 -29.00 -35.67
C ARG A 9 -29.42 -29.71 -36.91
N ASP A 10 -28.36 -30.48 -36.76
CA ASP A 10 -28.08 -31.65 -37.59
C ASP A 10 -27.41 -32.67 -36.65
N THR A 11 -28.24 -33.57 -36.16
CA THR A 11 -27.89 -34.81 -35.48
C THR A 11 -27.48 -35.82 -36.55
N LEU A 12 -26.19 -36.13 -36.62
CA LEU A 12 -25.69 -37.30 -37.33
C LEU A 12 -25.78 -38.50 -36.37
N ASP A 13 -26.69 -39.41 -36.69
CA ASP A 13 -26.79 -40.75 -36.12
C ASP A 13 -25.47 -41.49 -36.33
N LEU A 14 -24.75 -41.73 -35.23
CA LEU A 14 -23.63 -42.67 -35.17
C LEU A 14 -24.10 -43.97 -34.52
N PRO A 15 -23.68 -45.15 -35.02
CA PRO A 15 -24.06 -46.43 -34.44
C PRO A 15 -23.52 -46.59 -33.01
N PRO A 16 -24.17 -47.39 -32.16
CA PRO A 16 -23.83 -47.54 -30.76
C PRO A 16 -22.41 -48.11 -30.59
N VAL A 17 -21.58 -47.34 -29.90
CA VAL A 17 -20.24 -47.75 -29.46
C VAL A 17 -20.40 -48.93 -28.47
N PRO A 18 -19.74 -50.07 -28.68
CA PRO A 18 -19.77 -51.18 -27.74
C PRO A 18 -19.16 -50.75 -26.38
N PRO A 19 -19.67 -51.29 -25.25
CA PRO A 19 -19.21 -50.89 -23.94
C PRO A 19 -17.71 -51.18 -23.76
N PRO A 20 -16.98 -50.29 -23.06
CA PRO A 20 -15.55 -50.45 -22.83
C PRO A 20 -15.28 -51.76 -22.09
N GLN A 21 -14.50 -52.65 -22.71
CA GLN A 21 -13.93 -53.80 -22.05
C GLN A 21 -12.95 -53.30 -20.99
N ASP A 22 -13.21 -53.67 -19.73
CA ASP A 22 -12.33 -53.45 -18.58
C ASP A 22 -10.95 -54.05 -18.85
N THR A 23 -10.05 -53.21 -19.35
CA THR A 23 -8.63 -53.51 -19.40
C THR A 23 -8.08 -53.19 -18.00
N PRO A 24 -7.50 -54.16 -17.27
CA PRO A 24 -6.89 -53.88 -15.98
C PRO A 24 -5.80 -52.81 -16.16
N PRO A 25 -5.65 -51.88 -15.20
CA PRO A 25 -4.74 -50.75 -15.36
C PRO A 25 -3.32 -51.27 -15.53
N LEU A 26 -2.81 -51.14 -16.76
CA LEU A 26 -1.39 -51.16 -17.06
C LEU A 26 -0.69 -50.27 -16.03
N HIS A 27 0.19 -50.88 -15.25
CA HIS A 27 1.10 -50.20 -14.33
C HIS A 27 1.55 -48.88 -14.96
N ALA A 28 1.15 -47.76 -14.37
CA ALA A 28 1.58 -46.44 -14.79
C ALA A 28 3.11 -46.48 -14.95
N ALA A 29 3.56 -46.43 -16.21
CA ALA A 29 4.96 -46.58 -16.55
C ALA A 29 5.74 -45.58 -15.69
N ARG A 30 6.68 -46.10 -14.90
CA ARG A 30 7.53 -45.28 -14.04
C ARG A 30 8.17 -44.21 -14.95
N PRO A 31 7.96 -42.91 -14.71
CA PRO A 31 8.49 -41.89 -15.60
C PRO A 31 10.00 -42.09 -15.74
N GLN A 32 10.50 -42.07 -16.98
CA GLN A 32 11.91 -42.34 -17.27
C GLN A 32 12.82 -41.35 -16.52
N ALA A 33 14.00 -41.80 -16.10
CA ALA A 33 14.99 -40.99 -15.35
C ALA A 33 15.20 -39.55 -15.87
N PRO A 34 15.30 -39.26 -17.19
CA PRO A 34 15.43 -37.88 -17.69
C PRO A 34 14.24 -36.98 -17.35
N ASP A 35 13.02 -37.52 -17.24
CA ASP A 35 11.84 -36.74 -16.88
C ASP A 35 11.81 -36.43 -15.38
N GLN A 36 12.35 -37.32 -14.55
CA GLN A 36 12.45 -37.12 -13.10
C GLN A 36 13.46 -36.02 -12.77
N ARG A 37 14.64 -36.01 -13.42
CA ARG A 37 15.63 -34.93 -13.26
C ARG A 37 15.06 -33.58 -13.68
N ARG A 38 14.33 -33.53 -14.80
CA ARG A 38 13.63 -32.32 -15.26
C ARG A 38 12.58 -31.86 -14.27
N GLU A 39 11.87 -32.79 -13.64
CA GLU A 39 10.88 -32.46 -12.62
C GLU A 39 11.51 -31.83 -11.37
N LEU A 40 12.62 -32.40 -10.88
CA LEU A 40 13.37 -31.79 -9.77
C LEU A 40 13.88 -30.39 -10.17
N ALA A 41 14.41 -30.24 -11.38
CA ALA A 41 14.87 -28.95 -11.90
C ALA A 41 13.73 -27.91 -12.05
N ARG A 42 12.50 -28.35 -12.35
CA ARG A 42 11.31 -27.48 -12.39
C ARG A 42 10.87 -27.08 -10.99
N ARG A 43 10.88 -28.03 -10.05
CA ARG A 43 10.48 -27.82 -8.66
C ARG A 43 11.41 -26.84 -7.95
N LEU A 44 12.73 -27.02 -8.14
CA LEU A 44 13.78 -26.19 -7.55
C LEU A 44 14.18 -24.98 -8.41
N ARG A 45 13.29 -24.53 -9.30
CA ARG A 45 13.62 -23.50 -10.30
C ARG A 45 14.05 -22.17 -9.66
N PHE A 46 13.50 -21.82 -8.49
CA PHE A 46 13.76 -20.54 -7.84
C PHE A 46 15.06 -20.58 -7.04
N GLU A 47 15.26 -21.66 -6.31
CA GLU A 47 16.42 -22.00 -5.50
C GLU A 47 17.66 -22.06 -6.40
N ARG A 48 17.58 -22.82 -7.49
CA ARG A 48 18.61 -22.93 -8.53
C ARG A 48 18.92 -21.61 -9.23
N ARG A 49 17.96 -20.67 -9.27
CA ARG A 49 18.19 -19.32 -9.84
C ARG A 49 18.88 -18.39 -8.85
N ARG A 50 18.71 -18.62 -7.55
CA ARG A 50 19.27 -17.81 -6.47
C ARG A 50 20.65 -18.27 -6.03
N ALA A 51 20.90 -19.57 -6.06
CA ALA A 51 22.18 -20.15 -5.67
C ALA A 51 23.36 -19.46 -6.38
N VAL A 52 24.36 -19.10 -5.59
CA VAL A 52 25.60 -18.46 -6.01
C VAL A 52 26.58 -19.49 -6.53
N ASP A 53 26.62 -20.67 -5.92
CA ASP A 53 27.48 -21.79 -6.25
C ASP A 53 26.71 -23.13 -6.06
N PRO A 54 27.26 -24.27 -6.51
CA PRO A 54 26.62 -25.56 -6.31
C PRO A 54 26.55 -26.00 -4.84
N GLU A 55 27.42 -25.53 -3.96
CA GLU A 55 27.41 -25.91 -2.54
C GLU A 55 26.22 -25.30 -1.79
N GLU A 56 25.85 -24.05 -2.08
CA GLU A 56 24.64 -23.41 -1.57
C GLU A 56 23.39 -24.18 -2.04
N LEU A 57 23.38 -24.66 -3.28
CA LEU A 57 22.27 -25.46 -3.79
C LEU A 57 22.22 -26.86 -3.14
N ALA A 58 23.37 -27.44 -2.79
CA ALA A 58 23.47 -28.67 -2.02
C ALA A 58 22.91 -28.49 -0.59
N ALA A 59 23.26 -27.39 0.08
CA ALA A 59 22.73 -27.06 1.40
C ALA A 59 21.21 -26.87 1.39
N ILE A 60 20.65 -26.22 0.35
CA ILE A 60 19.20 -26.09 0.18
C ILE A 60 18.54 -27.46 -0.03
N LEU A 61 19.12 -28.32 -0.87
CA LEU A 61 18.63 -29.67 -1.10
C LEU A 61 18.59 -30.49 0.20
N GLU A 62 19.66 -30.47 1.00
CA GLU A 62 19.69 -31.16 2.28
C GLU A 62 18.68 -30.58 3.28
N ALA A 63 18.55 -29.26 3.36
CA ALA A 63 17.58 -28.58 4.23
C ALA A 63 16.12 -28.95 3.86
N ASP A 64 15.84 -29.16 2.58
CA ASP A 64 14.54 -29.62 2.06
C ASP A 64 14.33 -31.14 2.24
N GLY A 65 15.27 -31.85 2.87
CA GLY A 65 15.20 -33.27 3.18
C GLY A 65 15.60 -34.19 2.03
N TYR A 66 16.29 -33.67 1.01
CA TYR A 66 16.86 -34.49 -0.05
C TYR A 66 18.18 -35.11 0.41
N SER A 67 18.16 -36.40 0.71
CA SER A 67 19.36 -37.20 0.97
C SER A 67 19.92 -37.83 -0.31
N ASP A 68 21.20 -38.20 -0.30
CA ASP A 68 21.85 -38.98 -1.38
C ASP A 68 21.01 -40.18 -1.82
N HIS A 69 20.49 -40.93 -0.85
CA HIS A 69 19.66 -42.10 -1.13
C HIS A 69 18.36 -41.73 -1.85
N THR A 70 17.70 -40.64 -1.45
CA THR A 70 16.47 -40.16 -2.11
C THR A 70 16.75 -39.65 -3.52
N LEU A 71 17.84 -38.89 -3.70
CA LEU A 71 18.24 -38.35 -5.00
C LEU A 71 18.64 -39.45 -5.97
N ARG A 72 19.44 -40.43 -5.51
CA ARG A 72 19.85 -41.58 -6.31
C ARG A 72 18.66 -42.46 -6.70
N ARG A 73 17.78 -42.78 -5.74
CA ARG A 73 16.64 -43.69 -5.99
C ARG A 73 15.53 -43.06 -6.84
N ARG A 74 15.25 -41.76 -6.66
CA ARG A 74 14.07 -41.10 -7.25
C ARG A 74 14.37 -40.19 -8.44
N TYR A 75 15.59 -39.72 -8.56
CA TYR A 75 15.99 -38.76 -9.60
C TYR A 75 17.23 -39.22 -10.37
N GLY A 76 17.91 -40.28 -9.90
CA GLY A 76 19.07 -40.88 -10.56
C GLY A 76 20.31 -40.00 -10.51
N PHE A 77 20.46 -39.12 -9.51
CA PHE A 77 21.72 -38.40 -9.25
C PHE A 77 22.62 -39.22 -8.34
N ASP A 78 23.93 -39.13 -8.50
CA ASP A 78 24.84 -39.98 -7.73
C ASP A 78 24.95 -39.53 -6.27
N SER A 79 24.87 -38.23 -6.02
CA SER A 79 24.88 -37.60 -4.69
C SER A 79 24.12 -36.27 -4.71
N VAL A 80 23.92 -35.68 -3.53
CA VAL A 80 23.41 -34.30 -3.37
C VAL A 80 24.31 -33.31 -4.11
N PHE A 81 25.63 -33.43 -3.97
CA PHE A 81 26.58 -32.56 -4.66
C PHE A 81 26.49 -32.70 -6.18
N ASP A 82 26.38 -33.92 -6.70
CA ASP A 82 26.18 -34.18 -8.14
C ASP A 82 24.86 -33.59 -8.65
N ALA A 83 23.78 -33.75 -7.87
CA ALA A 83 22.50 -33.12 -8.19
C ALA A 83 22.62 -31.59 -8.21
N ALA A 84 23.29 -31.01 -7.21
CA ALA A 84 23.47 -29.57 -7.09
C ALA A 84 24.32 -29.02 -8.24
N GLU A 85 25.42 -29.69 -8.60
CA GLU A 85 26.29 -29.30 -9.71
C GLU A 85 25.56 -29.38 -11.06
N GLN A 86 24.86 -30.48 -11.34
CA GLN A 86 24.08 -30.63 -12.58
C GLN A 86 22.93 -29.61 -12.65
N LEU A 87 22.22 -29.37 -11.55
CA LEU A 87 21.15 -28.37 -11.49
C LEU A 87 21.72 -26.95 -11.63
N TYR A 88 22.85 -26.66 -10.99
CA TYR A 88 23.51 -25.36 -11.07
C TYR A 88 24.07 -25.09 -12.48
N ALA A 89 24.67 -26.09 -13.14
CA ALA A 89 25.12 -26.01 -14.52
C ALA A 89 23.98 -25.64 -15.48
N LEU A 90 22.79 -26.24 -15.31
CA LEU A 90 21.58 -25.87 -16.07
C LEU A 90 21.09 -24.43 -15.83
N SER A 91 21.56 -23.77 -14.77
CA SER A 91 21.34 -22.35 -14.51
C SER A 91 22.35 -21.48 -15.26
N ILE A 92 23.62 -21.89 -15.29
CA ILE A 92 24.72 -21.18 -15.95
C ILE A 92 24.54 -21.17 -17.46
N THR A 93 24.25 -22.32 -18.09
CA THR A 93 24.06 -22.37 -19.56
C THR A 93 22.94 -21.44 -20.01
N ARG A 94 21.92 -21.27 -19.16
CA ARG A 94 20.81 -20.35 -19.42
C ARG A 94 21.15 -18.88 -19.13
N ARG A 95 22.06 -18.59 -18.19
CA ARG A 95 22.56 -17.23 -17.93
C ARG A 95 23.52 -16.76 -19.02
N VAL A 96 24.35 -17.66 -19.56
CA VAL A 96 25.31 -17.37 -20.63
C VAL A 96 24.61 -17.25 -22.00
N ALA A 97 23.60 -18.09 -22.27
CA ALA A 97 22.88 -18.06 -23.55
C ALA A 97 21.70 -17.07 -23.60
N ALA A 98 21.17 -16.63 -22.46
CA ALA A 98 20.14 -15.60 -22.46
C ALA A 98 20.81 -14.23 -22.61
N PRO A 99 20.51 -13.44 -23.67
CA PRO A 99 20.91 -12.05 -23.70
C PRO A 99 20.40 -11.38 -22.41
N PRO A 100 21.19 -10.44 -21.83
CA PRO A 100 20.76 -9.73 -20.63
C PRO A 100 19.34 -9.21 -20.87
N PRO A 101 18.40 -9.42 -19.93
CA PRO A 101 17.00 -9.10 -20.17
C PRO A 101 16.91 -7.66 -20.63
N ALA A 102 16.45 -7.45 -21.87
CA ALA A 102 16.32 -6.13 -22.44
C ALA A 102 15.54 -5.27 -21.44
N LEU A 103 16.17 -4.20 -20.96
CA LEU A 103 15.62 -3.37 -19.92
C LEU A 103 14.29 -2.83 -20.42
N ARG A 104 13.20 -3.26 -19.77
CA ARG A 104 11.89 -2.79 -20.15
C ARG A 104 11.86 -1.26 -20.04
N PRO A 105 11.32 -0.56 -21.05
CA PRO A 105 11.09 0.88 -20.93
C PRO A 105 10.25 1.16 -19.66
N ILE A 106 10.45 2.32 -19.03
CA ILE A 106 9.72 2.74 -17.81
C ILE A 106 8.24 2.96 -18.16
N TRP A 107 7.94 3.06 -19.44
CA TRP A 107 6.63 3.34 -19.98
C TRP A 107 5.73 2.09 -19.98
N PRO A 108 4.43 2.27 -19.70
CA PRO A 108 3.76 3.55 -19.41
C PRO A 108 3.99 4.06 -17.97
N LEU A 109 4.14 5.38 -17.83
CA LEU A 109 4.21 6.05 -16.53
C LEU A 109 2.86 5.95 -15.79
N PRO A 110 2.86 5.73 -14.45
CA PRO A 110 1.63 5.60 -13.66
C PRO A 110 1.04 6.97 -13.29
N TRP A 111 0.61 7.74 -14.29
CA TRP A 111 0.03 9.08 -14.13
C TRP A 111 -1.14 9.16 -13.15
N THR A 112 -1.84 8.04 -12.94
CA THR A 112 -2.93 7.94 -11.97
C THR A 112 -2.49 8.20 -10.53
N LEU A 113 -1.21 7.99 -10.19
CA LEU A 113 -0.69 8.27 -8.84
C LEU A 113 -0.74 9.76 -8.50
N LEU A 114 -0.56 10.65 -9.49
CA LEU A 114 -0.59 12.10 -9.25
C LEU A 114 -1.95 12.58 -8.72
N TRP A 115 -3.03 11.85 -9.04
CA TRP A 115 -4.38 12.18 -8.56
C TRP A 115 -4.63 11.81 -7.10
N HIS A 116 -3.78 11.00 -6.47
CA HIS A 116 -4.02 10.57 -5.08
C HIS A 116 -3.97 11.75 -4.10
N GLY A 117 -3.03 12.68 -4.24
CA GLY A 117 -2.94 13.86 -3.37
C GLY A 117 -4.20 14.74 -3.39
N PRO A 118 -4.64 15.24 -4.57
CA PRO A 118 -5.88 15.99 -4.70
C PRO A 118 -7.12 15.23 -4.19
N LEU A 119 -7.21 13.92 -4.43
CA LEU A 119 -8.33 13.11 -3.95
C LEU A 119 -8.31 12.95 -2.42
N LEU A 120 -7.14 12.76 -1.81
CA LEU A 120 -6.99 12.71 -0.35
C LEU A 120 -7.37 14.06 0.29
N LEU A 121 -6.92 15.17 -0.31
CA LEU A 121 -7.32 16.50 0.12
C LEU A 121 -8.84 16.68 0.05
N LEU A 122 -9.47 16.24 -1.05
CA LEU A 122 -10.92 16.32 -1.22
C LEU A 122 -11.69 15.52 -0.16
N ILE A 123 -11.23 14.30 0.13
CA ILE A 123 -11.79 13.44 1.18
C ILE A 123 -11.68 14.15 2.55
N GLY A 124 -10.51 14.73 2.83
CA GLY A 124 -10.27 15.51 4.05
C GLY A 124 -11.17 16.73 4.17
N LEU A 125 -11.31 17.51 3.09
CA LEU A 125 -12.18 18.71 3.06
C LEU A 125 -13.65 18.37 3.30
N ALA A 126 -14.16 17.30 2.70
CA ALA A 126 -15.53 16.84 2.94
C ALA A 126 -15.77 16.44 4.41
N ALA A 127 -14.80 15.73 5.01
CA ALA A 127 -14.89 15.33 6.40
C ALA A 127 -14.75 16.53 7.36
N LEU A 128 -13.80 17.43 7.13
CA LEU A 128 -13.64 18.68 7.89
C LEU A 128 -14.86 19.59 7.76
N GLY A 129 -15.47 19.64 6.58
CA GLY A 129 -16.73 20.35 6.35
C GLY A 129 -17.84 19.85 7.27
N SER A 130 -17.96 18.54 7.45
CA SER A 130 -18.94 17.99 8.41
C SER A 130 -18.65 18.36 9.87
N VAL A 131 -17.37 18.33 10.28
CA VAL A 131 -16.96 18.73 11.65
C VAL A 131 -17.29 20.20 11.89
N ARG A 132 -16.95 21.06 10.93
CA ARG A 132 -17.22 22.49 10.99
C ARG A 132 -18.71 22.81 11.06
N LEU A 133 -19.56 22.06 10.34
CA LEU A 133 -21.02 22.20 10.43
C LEU A 133 -21.59 21.73 11.77
N LEU A 134 -21.00 20.70 12.38
CA LEU A 134 -21.46 20.15 13.66
C LEU A 134 -21.25 21.13 14.81
N GLY A 135 -20.15 21.90 14.79
CA GLY A 135 -19.87 22.92 15.80
C GLY A 135 -19.64 22.37 17.21
N VAL A 136 -19.26 21.09 17.34
CA VAL A 136 -18.92 20.45 18.62
C VAL A 136 -17.44 20.11 18.66
N ASP A 137 -16.77 20.41 19.76
CA ASP A 137 -15.32 20.27 19.91
C ASP A 137 -14.84 18.82 19.75
N SER A 138 -15.64 17.86 20.22
CA SER A 138 -15.34 16.42 20.14
C SER A 138 -15.38 15.85 18.72
N ALA A 139 -16.01 16.53 17.76
CA ALA A 139 -16.07 16.06 16.37
C ALA A 139 -14.68 16.12 15.70
N GLY A 140 -13.88 17.14 16.01
CA GLY A 140 -12.52 17.28 15.47
C GLY A 140 -11.60 16.17 15.97
N SER A 141 -11.63 15.86 17.26
CA SER A 141 -10.82 14.78 17.84
C SER A 141 -11.29 13.39 17.39
N ALA A 142 -12.60 13.17 17.29
CA ALA A 142 -13.16 11.95 16.74
C ALA A 142 -12.76 11.73 15.27
N LEU A 143 -12.78 12.79 14.44
CA LEU A 143 -12.31 12.73 13.06
C LEU A 143 -10.81 12.42 12.99
N ALA A 144 -10.00 13.02 13.87
CA ALA A 144 -8.57 12.75 13.93
C ALA A 144 -8.27 11.28 14.27
N GLY A 145 -8.93 10.72 15.29
CA GLY A 145 -8.82 9.30 15.63
C GLY A 145 -9.26 8.38 14.49
N ALA A 146 -10.38 8.72 13.83
CA ALA A 146 -10.87 8.01 12.65
C ALA A 146 -9.90 8.08 11.46
N ALA A 147 -9.25 9.22 11.23
CA ALA A 147 -8.26 9.39 10.17
C ALA A 147 -7.02 8.52 10.42
N VAL A 148 -6.55 8.41 11.67
CA VAL A 148 -5.47 7.49 12.04
C VAL A 148 -5.84 6.05 11.66
N VAL A 149 -7.01 5.58 12.09
CA VAL A 149 -7.49 4.23 11.77
C VAL A 149 -7.55 3.99 10.27
N ALA A 150 -8.21 4.90 9.56
CA ALA A 150 -8.45 4.78 8.13
C ALA A 150 -7.15 4.82 7.31
N TRP A 151 -6.15 5.60 7.74
CA TRP A 151 -4.86 5.67 7.06
C TRP A 151 -4.08 4.35 7.15
N GLY A 152 -3.95 3.77 8.35
CA GLY A 152 -3.22 2.50 8.51
C GLY A 152 -3.95 1.31 7.88
N LEU A 153 -5.29 1.30 7.89
CA LEU A 153 -6.05 0.30 7.14
C LEU A 153 -5.95 0.53 5.63
N GLY A 154 -6.05 1.78 5.18
CA GLY A 154 -5.93 2.17 3.77
C GLY A 154 -4.60 1.74 3.16
N LEU A 155 -3.50 1.99 3.87
CA LEU A 155 -2.16 1.57 3.44
C LEU A 155 -2.06 0.05 3.30
N ARG A 156 -2.63 -0.70 4.25
CA ARG A 156 -2.70 -2.17 4.17
C ARG A 156 -3.53 -2.62 2.97
N LEU A 157 -4.69 -2.01 2.72
CA LEU A 157 -5.54 -2.36 1.57
C LEU A 157 -4.83 -2.07 0.24
N PHE A 158 -4.14 -0.93 0.14
CA PHE A 158 -3.35 -0.56 -1.03
C PHE A 158 -2.23 -1.57 -1.28
N TRP A 159 -1.46 -1.91 -0.25
CA TRP A 159 -0.37 -2.89 -0.35
C TRP A 159 -0.89 -4.26 -0.75
N LEU A 160 -1.92 -4.78 -0.06
CA LEU A 160 -2.49 -6.09 -0.36
C LEU A 160 -3.02 -6.17 -1.80
N ARG A 161 -3.61 -5.09 -2.31
CA ARG A 161 -4.04 -5.04 -3.72
C ARG A 161 -2.85 -5.06 -4.67
N GLN A 162 -1.78 -4.33 -4.34
CA GLN A 162 -0.59 -4.25 -5.19
C GLN A 162 0.22 -5.56 -5.20
N THR A 163 0.34 -6.24 -4.07
CA THR A 163 1.21 -7.42 -3.92
C THR A 163 0.46 -8.73 -4.09
N ALA A 164 -0.73 -8.87 -3.51
CA ALA A 164 -1.50 -10.11 -3.51
C ALA A 164 -2.59 -10.15 -4.59
N GLY A 165 -2.79 -9.05 -5.34
CA GLY A 165 -3.81 -8.99 -6.38
C GLY A 165 -5.23 -9.28 -5.86
N LEU A 166 -5.47 -8.98 -4.58
CA LEU A 166 -6.68 -9.40 -3.88
C LEU A 166 -7.95 -9.04 -4.65
N SER A 167 -8.85 -10.02 -4.72
CA SER A 167 -10.22 -9.78 -5.16
C SER A 167 -10.94 -8.84 -4.18
N ALA A 168 -11.99 -8.17 -4.65
CA ALA A 168 -12.66 -7.14 -3.86
C ALA A 168 -13.46 -7.67 -2.66
N ALA A 169 -13.75 -8.99 -2.62
CA ALA A 169 -14.60 -9.63 -1.61
C ALA A 169 -14.03 -9.61 -0.17
N PRO A 170 -12.77 -10.02 0.09
CA PRO A 170 -12.17 -9.98 1.43
C PRO A 170 -12.01 -8.57 2.01
N LEU A 171 -12.21 -7.52 1.20
CA LEU A 171 -12.09 -6.13 1.64
C LEU A 171 -13.32 -5.68 2.46
N ARG A 172 -14.44 -6.42 2.43
CA ARG A 172 -15.65 -6.09 3.20
C ARG A 172 -15.47 -6.21 4.71
N SER A 173 -14.79 -7.25 5.19
CA SER A 173 -14.53 -7.41 6.63
C SER A 173 -13.65 -6.27 7.17
N ARG A 174 -12.83 -5.66 6.31
CA ARG A 174 -11.95 -4.56 6.66
C ARG A 174 -12.67 -3.24 6.87
N LEU A 175 -13.77 -3.02 6.16
CA LEU A 175 -14.69 -1.91 6.43
C LEU A 175 -15.23 -1.99 7.85
N LEU A 176 -15.73 -3.16 8.26
CA LEU A 176 -16.26 -3.36 9.61
C LEU A 176 -15.18 -3.18 10.69
N SER A 177 -13.98 -3.73 10.48
CA SER A 177 -12.88 -3.51 11.43
C SER A 177 -12.48 -2.04 11.52
N GLY A 178 -12.55 -1.29 10.42
CA GLY A 178 -12.32 0.16 10.42
C GLY A 178 -13.36 0.91 11.25
N GLY A 179 -14.64 0.54 11.14
CA GLY A 179 -15.70 1.09 11.98
C GLY A 179 -15.46 0.82 13.47
N VAL A 180 -15.19 -0.44 13.85
CA VAL A 180 -14.96 -0.82 15.26
C VAL A 180 -13.71 -0.16 15.85
N LEU A 181 -12.61 -0.10 15.11
CA LEU A 181 -11.41 0.60 15.58
C LEU A 181 -11.65 2.11 15.67
N GLY A 182 -12.43 2.66 14.73
CA GLY A 182 -12.83 4.06 14.72
C GLY A 182 -13.71 4.45 15.90
N THR A 183 -14.67 3.60 16.30
CA THR A 183 -15.50 3.87 17.49
C THR A 183 -14.65 3.90 18.75
N LEU A 184 -13.72 2.95 18.90
CA LEU A 184 -12.81 2.91 20.06
C LEU A 184 -11.89 4.13 20.11
N LEU A 185 -11.23 4.46 18.99
CA LEU A 185 -10.31 5.61 18.96
C LEU A 185 -11.03 6.96 19.02
N GLY A 186 -12.24 7.07 18.49
CA GLY A 186 -13.08 8.25 18.63
C GLY A 186 -13.52 8.48 20.07
N ALA A 187 -13.90 7.40 20.78
CA ALA A 187 -14.20 7.47 22.21
C ALA A 187 -12.99 7.97 23.00
N LEU A 188 -11.81 7.36 22.78
CA LEU A 188 -10.57 7.73 23.47
C LEU A 188 -10.12 9.16 23.15
N ALA A 189 -10.26 9.60 21.90
CA ALA A 189 -9.86 10.95 21.49
C ALA A 189 -10.78 12.06 22.03
N ALA A 190 -11.99 11.71 22.48
CA ALA A 190 -12.94 12.66 23.06
C ALA A 190 -12.76 12.87 24.58
N LEU A 191 -11.98 12.01 25.26
CA LEU A 191 -11.75 12.06 26.71
C LEU A 191 -10.76 13.15 27.21
N PRO A 192 -9.69 13.53 26.48
CA PRO A 192 -8.69 14.45 27.03
C PRO A 192 -9.27 15.80 27.42
N GLY A 193 -8.97 16.25 28.65
CA GLY A 193 -9.35 17.57 29.16
C GLY A 193 -10.77 17.69 29.71
N GLN A 194 -11.54 16.59 29.75
CA GLN A 194 -12.88 16.60 30.33
C GLN A 194 -12.85 16.22 31.83
N PRO A 195 -13.68 16.87 32.68
CA PRO A 195 -13.85 16.48 34.07
C PRO A 195 -14.47 15.07 34.20
N TRP A 196 -14.20 14.40 35.33
CA TRP A 196 -14.63 13.02 35.61
C TRP A 196 -16.08 12.95 36.12
N ASP A 197 -17.05 13.45 35.36
CA ASP A 197 -18.47 13.50 35.73
C ASP A 197 -19.38 12.83 34.68
N VAL A 198 -20.71 12.94 34.83
CA VAL A 198 -21.71 12.35 33.90
C VAL A 198 -21.51 12.84 32.45
N TRP A 199 -20.91 14.02 32.27
CA TRP A 199 -20.54 14.55 30.97
C TRP A 199 -19.46 13.74 30.26
N LEU A 200 -18.59 13.04 30.99
CA LEU A 200 -17.56 12.18 30.42
C LEU A 200 -18.15 11.05 29.58
N TRP A 201 -19.21 10.40 30.07
CA TRP A 201 -19.88 9.31 29.35
C TRP A 201 -20.57 9.79 28.09
N ASN A 202 -21.24 10.94 28.15
CA ASN A 202 -21.90 11.55 26.98
C ASN A 202 -20.87 11.95 25.92
N THR A 203 -19.74 12.52 26.35
CA THR A 203 -18.66 12.95 25.46
C THR A 203 -17.96 11.76 24.81
N ALA A 204 -17.67 10.71 25.60
CA ALA A 204 -17.10 9.46 25.10
C ALA A 204 -18.04 8.74 24.12
N LEU A 205 -19.34 8.69 24.43
CA LEU A 205 -20.35 8.07 23.56
C LEU A 205 -20.48 8.84 22.23
N LEU A 206 -20.57 10.17 22.29
CA LEU A 206 -20.62 11.01 21.10
C LEU A 206 -19.35 10.85 20.26
N GLY A 207 -18.17 10.86 20.90
CA GLY A 207 -16.88 10.61 20.26
C GLY A 207 -16.82 9.22 19.61
N ALA A 208 -17.38 8.19 20.26
CA ALA A 208 -17.46 6.84 19.72
C ALA A 208 -18.32 6.78 18.45
N LEU A 209 -19.52 7.39 18.50
CA LEU A 209 -20.45 7.41 17.37
C LEU A 209 -19.86 8.17 16.18
N LEU A 210 -19.32 9.37 16.41
CA LEU A 210 -18.69 10.19 15.37
C LEU A 210 -17.43 9.50 14.82
N GLY A 211 -16.58 8.94 15.69
CA GLY A 211 -15.37 8.23 15.29
C GLY A 211 -15.66 7.00 14.45
N GLY A 212 -16.68 6.21 14.81
CA GLY A 212 -17.13 5.08 14.01
C GLY A 212 -17.64 5.50 12.62
N LEU A 213 -18.50 6.53 12.57
CA LEU A 213 -19.04 7.06 11.32
C LEU A 213 -17.93 7.59 10.41
N TYR A 214 -17.01 8.40 10.95
CA TYR A 214 -15.88 8.92 10.19
C TYR A 214 -14.94 7.82 9.73
N ALA A 215 -14.62 6.84 10.58
CA ALA A 215 -13.72 5.76 10.20
C ALA A 215 -14.32 4.87 9.11
N LEU A 216 -15.63 4.59 9.16
CA LEU A 216 -16.33 3.91 8.07
C LEU A 216 -16.27 4.71 6.78
N THR A 217 -16.50 6.03 6.85
CA THR A 217 -16.48 6.93 5.69
C THR A 217 -15.09 6.98 5.05
N LEU A 218 -14.06 7.20 5.86
CA LEU A 218 -12.66 7.33 5.40
C LEU A 218 -12.09 5.98 4.94
N THR A 219 -12.41 4.87 5.63
CA THR A 219 -12.02 3.52 5.17
C THR A 219 -12.72 3.17 3.86
N SER A 220 -13.97 3.59 3.67
CA SER A 220 -14.66 3.47 2.37
C SER A 220 -13.96 4.25 1.28
N ALA A 221 -13.51 5.47 1.59
CA ALA A 221 -12.76 6.29 0.66
C ALA A 221 -11.41 5.64 0.28
N ALA A 222 -10.65 5.17 1.28
CA ALA A 222 -9.40 4.46 1.07
C ALA A 222 -9.60 3.19 0.24
N LEU A 223 -10.70 2.46 0.43
CA LEU A 223 -11.05 1.30 -0.38
C LEU A 223 -11.34 1.70 -1.84
N LEU A 224 -12.16 2.72 -2.08
CA LEU A 224 -12.44 3.21 -3.43
C LEU A 224 -11.17 3.70 -4.13
N LEU A 225 -10.27 4.35 -3.38
CA LEU A 225 -8.97 4.83 -3.87
C LEU A 225 -8.08 3.65 -4.25
N ALA A 226 -7.91 2.68 -3.35
CA ALA A 226 -7.18 1.45 -3.62
C ALA A 226 -7.75 0.73 -4.85
N LEU A 227 -9.08 0.67 -4.98
CA LEU A 227 -9.76 0.05 -6.12
C LEU A 227 -9.65 0.84 -7.43
N GLY A 228 -9.04 2.02 -7.43
CA GLY A 228 -8.88 2.90 -8.59
C GLY A 228 -10.19 3.56 -9.04
N LYS A 229 -11.19 3.68 -8.14
CA LYS A 229 -12.51 4.25 -8.44
C LYS A 229 -12.55 5.77 -8.22
N TRP A 230 -11.58 6.49 -8.79
CA TRP A 230 -11.42 7.94 -8.61
C TRP A 230 -12.64 8.75 -9.03
N ARG A 231 -13.37 8.33 -10.09
CA ARG A 231 -14.63 8.99 -10.52
C ARG A 231 -15.70 8.98 -9.43
N MET A 232 -15.86 7.85 -8.72
CA MET A 232 -16.82 7.74 -7.63
C MET A 232 -16.39 8.58 -6.43
N LEU A 233 -15.08 8.59 -6.12
CA LEU A 233 -14.54 9.45 -5.06
C LEU A 233 -14.82 10.93 -5.34
N LEU A 234 -14.52 11.38 -6.56
CA LEU A 234 -14.73 12.77 -6.97
C LEU A 234 -16.21 13.15 -6.90
N GLN A 235 -17.12 12.27 -7.32
CA GLN A 235 -18.56 12.51 -7.23
C GLN A 235 -19.04 12.60 -5.77
N ILE A 236 -18.65 11.64 -4.92
CA ILE A 236 -19.14 11.56 -3.54
C ILE A 236 -18.52 12.67 -2.69
N PHE A 237 -17.19 12.75 -2.64
CA PHE A 237 -16.47 13.69 -1.77
C PHE A 237 -16.40 15.09 -2.36
N GLY A 238 -16.43 15.24 -3.69
CA GLY A 238 -16.52 16.54 -4.33
C GLY A 238 -17.87 17.20 -4.12
N ALA A 239 -18.97 16.47 -4.32
CA ALA A 239 -20.30 16.99 -3.99
C ALA A 239 -20.43 17.30 -2.51
N ALA A 240 -19.90 16.44 -1.63
CA ALA A 240 -19.93 16.68 -0.18
C ALA A 240 -19.14 17.93 0.23
N ALA A 241 -17.93 18.14 -0.31
CA ALA A 241 -17.14 19.33 0.00
C ALA A 241 -17.83 20.62 -0.45
N LEU A 242 -18.41 20.63 -1.65
CA LEU A 242 -19.18 21.78 -2.16
C LEU A 242 -20.45 22.04 -1.34
N LEU A 243 -21.19 20.98 -0.99
CA LEU A 243 -22.39 21.09 -0.18
C LEU A 243 -22.08 21.60 1.23
N ALA A 244 -21.00 21.12 1.85
CA ALA A 244 -20.58 21.59 3.17
C ALA A 244 -20.26 23.09 3.17
N GLU A 245 -19.54 23.57 2.16
CA GLU A 245 -19.24 24.99 2.00
C GLU A 245 -20.50 25.82 1.73
N ALA A 246 -21.42 25.32 0.89
CA ALA A 246 -22.69 25.98 0.64
C ALA A 246 -23.55 26.10 1.91
N MET A 247 -23.70 25.00 2.67
CA MET A 247 -24.42 25.00 3.95
C MET A 247 -23.80 25.98 4.94
N TRP A 248 -22.46 26.04 5.01
CA TRP A 248 -21.78 27.00 5.86
C TRP A 248 -22.12 28.44 5.49
N ARG A 249 -22.02 28.79 4.20
CA ARG A 249 -22.30 30.16 3.72
C ARG A 249 -23.77 30.57 3.91
N LEU A 250 -24.68 29.60 3.86
CA LEU A 250 -26.11 29.80 4.12
C LEU A 250 -26.45 29.86 5.62
N GLY A 251 -25.45 29.77 6.51
CA GLY A 251 -25.68 29.79 7.96
C GLY A 251 -26.40 28.55 8.49
N GLN A 252 -26.44 27.46 7.71
CA GLN A 252 -27.08 26.18 8.09
C GLN A 252 -26.17 25.35 9.01
N GLN A 253 -25.68 26.00 10.07
CA GLN A 253 -24.84 25.38 11.08
C GLN A 253 -25.74 24.84 12.20
N GLY A 254 -25.36 23.71 12.79
CA GLY A 254 -26.10 23.14 13.90
C GLY A 254 -26.11 21.61 13.88
N PRO A 255 -26.41 20.98 15.03
CA PRO A 255 -26.23 19.54 15.21
C PRO A 255 -27.13 18.72 14.27
N VAL A 256 -28.35 19.17 13.99
CA VAL A 256 -29.31 18.46 13.12
C VAL A 256 -28.87 18.46 11.65
N PRO A 257 -28.70 19.61 10.95
CA PRO A 257 -28.29 19.60 9.55
C PRO A 257 -26.91 18.96 9.36
N ALA A 258 -26.00 19.14 10.32
CA ALA A 258 -24.65 18.60 10.23
C ALA A 258 -24.57 17.09 10.47
N SER A 259 -25.36 16.56 11.42
CA SER A 259 -25.44 15.10 11.63
C SER A 259 -26.08 14.41 10.44
N LEU A 260 -27.15 14.99 9.85
CA LEU A 260 -27.73 14.49 8.60
C LEU A 260 -26.71 14.47 7.46
N PHE A 261 -25.94 15.56 7.30
CA PHE A 261 -24.86 15.63 6.31
C PHE A 261 -23.80 14.54 6.53
N ALA A 262 -23.32 14.36 7.77
CA ALA A 262 -22.31 13.35 8.10
C ALA A 262 -22.83 11.92 7.86
N VAL A 263 -24.06 11.62 8.29
CA VAL A 263 -24.71 10.32 8.09
C VAL A 263 -24.92 10.03 6.62
N LEU A 264 -25.37 11.02 5.84
CA LEU A 264 -25.56 10.88 4.39
C LEU A 264 -24.22 10.61 3.69
N LEU A 265 -23.18 11.39 4.01
CA LEU A 265 -21.84 11.19 3.47
C LEU A 265 -21.31 9.78 3.77
N GLY A 266 -21.42 9.34 5.02
CA GLY A 266 -20.97 8.00 5.42
C GLY A 266 -21.77 6.89 4.75
N THR A 267 -23.10 7.03 4.69
CA THR A 267 -23.98 6.02 4.07
C THR A 267 -23.70 5.88 2.57
N VAL A 268 -23.54 6.99 1.85
CA VAL A 268 -23.23 6.98 0.42
C VAL A 268 -21.83 6.40 0.16
N ALA A 269 -20.82 6.78 0.94
CA ALA A 269 -19.46 6.27 0.81
C ALA A 269 -19.40 4.75 1.07
N VAL A 270 -20.01 4.28 2.16
CA VAL A 270 -20.09 2.84 2.51
C VAL A 270 -20.88 2.07 1.45
N GLY A 271 -22.03 2.60 1.01
CA GLY A 271 -22.83 1.98 -0.05
C GLY A 271 -22.07 1.82 -1.36
N ALA A 272 -21.31 2.85 -1.77
CA ALA A 272 -20.45 2.79 -2.95
C ALA A 272 -19.33 1.75 -2.80
N ALA A 273 -18.65 1.74 -1.65
CA ALA A 273 -17.61 0.76 -1.33
C ALA A 273 -18.15 -0.69 -1.36
N LEU A 274 -19.31 -0.94 -0.75
CA LEU A 274 -20.00 -2.23 -0.78
C LEU A 274 -20.43 -2.62 -2.20
N ARG A 275 -20.93 -1.67 -3.01
CA ARG A 275 -21.32 -1.94 -4.40
C ARG A 275 -20.14 -2.37 -5.27
N VAL A 276 -18.98 -1.72 -5.10
CA VAL A 276 -17.77 -2.06 -5.87
C VAL A 276 -17.21 -3.41 -5.42
N THR A 277 -17.27 -3.72 -4.13
CA THR A 277 -16.77 -5.00 -3.60
C THR A 277 -17.66 -6.20 -3.91
N ARG A 278 -18.95 -6.00 -4.20
CA ARG A 278 -19.88 -7.07 -4.62
C ARG A 278 -19.61 -7.61 -6.02
N ARG A 279 -18.93 -6.86 -6.90
CA ARG A 279 -18.69 -7.33 -8.27
C ARG A 279 -17.61 -8.43 -8.24
N PRO A 280 -17.91 -9.66 -8.70
CA PRO A 280 -16.88 -10.68 -8.81
C PRO A 280 -15.81 -10.18 -9.79
N ALA A 281 -14.55 -10.19 -9.34
CA ALA A 281 -13.45 -9.84 -10.21
C ALA A 281 -13.41 -10.85 -11.38
N PRO A 282 -13.29 -10.41 -12.64
CA PRO A 282 -13.10 -11.34 -13.75
C PRO A 282 -11.87 -12.18 -13.45
N ARG A 283 -12.07 -13.51 -13.37
CA ARG A 283 -11.00 -14.44 -13.04
C ARG A 283 -10.00 -14.43 -14.20
N PRO A 284 -8.69 -14.23 -13.96
CA PRO A 284 -7.70 -14.45 -15.00
C PRO A 284 -7.82 -15.90 -15.48
N VAL A 285 -8.05 -16.09 -16.78
CA VAL A 285 -8.16 -17.41 -17.41
C VAL A 285 -6.84 -18.15 -17.18
N GLY A 286 -6.88 -19.27 -16.44
CA GLY A 286 -5.72 -20.14 -16.20
C GLY A 286 -5.15 -20.19 -14.78
N GLN A 287 -5.65 -19.41 -13.81
CA GLN A 287 -5.26 -19.58 -12.40
C GLN A 287 -6.13 -20.64 -11.69
N ASN A 288 -5.51 -21.73 -11.24
CA ASN A 288 -6.17 -22.76 -10.45
C ASN A 288 -6.72 -22.19 -9.14
N GLN A 289 -8.01 -22.43 -8.86
CA GLN A 289 -8.74 -21.85 -7.71
C GLN A 289 -8.12 -22.18 -6.33
N SER A 290 -7.36 -23.28 -6.25
CA SER A 290 -6.67 -23.70 -5.02
C SER A 290 -5.45 -22.82 -4.68
N GLN A 291 -4.70 -22.36 -5.70
CA GLN A 291 -3.55 -21.48 -5.49
C GLN A 291 -3.98 -20.06 -5.09
N GLY A 292 -5.12 -19.58 -5.58
CA GLY A 292 -5.69 -18.28 -5.18
C GLY A 292 -6.05 -18.23 -3.69
N ARG A 293 -6.70 -19.27 -3.15
CA ARG A 293 -7.11 -19.28 -1.73
C ARG A 293 -5.93 -19.38 -0.75
N ALA A 294 -4.88 -20.11 -1.11
CA ALA A 294 -3.70 -20.25 -0.27
C ALA A 294 -2.86 -18.96 -0.25
N SER A 295 -2.67 -18.32 -1.42
CA SER A 295 -2.00 -17.02 -1.53
C SER A 295 -2.77 -15.90 -0.84
N ASP A 296 -4.11 -15.90 -0.94
CA ASP A 296 -4.97 -14.98 -0.19
C ASP A 296 -4.71 -15.11 1.31
N ARG A 297 -4.79 -16.32 1.89
CA ARG A 297 -4.56 -16.53 3.33
C ARG A 297 -3.14 -16.18 3.78
N ALA A 298 -2.12 -16.52 2.99
CA ALA A 298 -0.73 -16.20 3.30
C ALA A 298 -0.47 -14.68 3.27
N ALA A 299 -1.07 -13.95 2.32
CA ALA A 299 -0.98 -12.50 2.25
C ALA A 299 -1.62 -11.79 3.46
N PHE A 300 -2.52 -12.46 4.19
CA PHE A 300 -3.15 -11.92 5.41
C PHE A 300 -2.35 -12.13 6.69
N THR A 301 -1.19 -12.80 6.65
CA THR A 301 -0.35 -13.10 7.83
C THR A 301 0.45 -11.87 8.34
N ALA A 302 1.15 -12.07 9.47
CA ALA A 302 1.93 -11.11 10.26
C ALA A 302 2.54 -9.86 9.56
N PRO A 303 3.18 -9.95 8.37
CA PRO A 303 3.67 -8.76 7.65
C PRO A 303 2.61 -7.68 7.41
N ALA A 304 1.34 -8.04 7.26
CA ALA A 304 0.29 -7.05 6.99
C ALA A 304 -0.04 -6.16 8.20
N TRP A 305 0.27 -6.60 9.43
CA TRP A 305 0.01 -5.81 10.64
C TRP A 305 1.07 -4.75 10.90
N THR A 306 2.34 -5.06 10.64
CA THR A 306 3.42 -4.09 10.80
C THR A 306 3.23 -2.90 9.86
N LEU A 307 2.78 -3.13 8.62
CA LEU A 307 2.41 -2.06 7.70
C LEU A 307 1.23 -1.20 8.21
N THR A 308 0.22 -1.81 8.83
CA THR A 308 -0.89 -1.06 9.45
C THR A 308 -0.39 -0.20 10.60
N THR A 309 0.46 -0.74 11.48
CA THR A 309 1.03 0.03 12.61
C THR A 309 1.93 1.17 12.14
N TYR A 310 2.69 0.96 11.04
CA TYR A 310 3.45 2.02 10.39
C TYR A 310 2.52 3.13 9.91
N GLY A 311 1.45 2.79 9.19
CA GLY A 311 0.46 3.77 8.74
C GLY A 311 -0.21 4.53 9.91
N TRP A 312 -0.57 3.84 11.00
CA TRP A 312 -1.11 4.50 12.19
C TRP A 312 -0.12 5.48 12.82
N SER A 313 1.17 5.12 12.86
CA SER A 313 2.20 5.98 13.42
C SER A 313 2.42 7.24 12.58
N VAL A 314 2.43 7.11 11.25
CA VAL A 314 2.51 8.27 10.31
C VAL A 314 1.31 9.19 10.51
N ALA A 315 0.10 8.63 10.55
CA ALA A 315 -1.12 9.42 10.70
C ALA A 315 -1.23 10.09 12.07
N ALA A 316 -0.79 9.42 13.14
CA ALA A 316 -0.71 10.02 14.47
C ALA A 316 0.26 11.20 14.51
N ALA A 317 1.43 11.08 13.87
CA ALA A 317 2.37 12.19 13.75
C ALA A 317 1.77 13.37 12.98
N PHE A 318 0.99 13.13 11.92
CA PHE A 318 0.29 14.19 11.20
C PHE A 318 -0.79 14.87 12.06
N VAL A 319 -1.61 14.10 12.76
CA VAL A 319 -2.63 14.66 13.67
C VAL A 319 -1.98 15.56 14.72
N LEU A 320 -0.92 15.08 15.38
CA LEU A 320 -0.22 15.86 16.40
C LEU A 320 0.50 17.08 15.81
N LEU A 321 1.07 16.94 14.61
CA LEU A 321 1.65 18.08 13.90
C LEU A 321 0.58 19.15 13.60
N ALA A 322 -0.59 18.75 13.08
CA ALA A 322 -1.69 19.67 12.80
C ALA A 322 -2.22 20.37 14.06
N GLN A 323 -2.27 19.65 15.19
CA GLN A 323 -2.66 20.23 16.48
C GLN A 323 -1.62 21.23 16.98
N HIS A 324 -0.34 20.90 16.88
CA HIS A 324 0.74 21.75 17.41
C HIS A 324 0.98 23.00 16.56
N SER A 325 0.85 22.90 15.24
CA SER A 325 1.36 23.90 14.29
C SER A 325 0.31 24.45 13.32
N GLY A 326 -0.92 23.96 13.42
CA GLY A 326 -2.02 24.29 12.53
C GLY A 326 -2.15 23.34 11.34
N HIS A 327 -3.35 23.25 10.80
CA HIS A 327 -3.68 22.36 9.67
C HIS A 327 -3.04 22.82 8.35
N GLU A 328 -2.65 24.09 8.24
CA GLU A 328 -2.03 24.66 7.03
C GLU A 328 -0.73 23.94 6.63
N LEU A 329 0.04 23.45 7.60
CA LEU A 329 1.29 22.73 7.36
C LEU A 329 1.09 21.39 6.67
N LEU A 330 -0.10 20.79 6.78
CA LEU A 330 -0.41 19.51 6.11
C LEU A 330 -1.02 19.69 4.73
N LEU A 331 -1.59 20.85 4.40
CA LEU A 331 -2.31 21.05 3.13
C LEU A 331 -1.42 20.76 1.92
N LEU A 332 -0.24 21.38 1.87
CA LEU A 332 0.69 21.21 0.75
C LEU A 332 1.30 19.79 0.70
N PRO A 333 1.79 19.19 1.80
CA PRO A 333 2.22 17.78 1.81
C PRO A 333 1.13 16.80 1.35
N VAL A 334 -0.12 16.97 1.80
CA VAL A 334 -1.24 16.10 1.40
C VAL A 334 -1.57 16.29 -0.08
N LEU A 335 -1.60 17.53 -0.57
CA LEU A 335 -1.80 17.83 -1.99
C LEU A 335 -0.70 17.22 -2.86
N LEU A 336 0.55 17.29 -2.42
CA LEU A 336 1.72 16.74 -3.11
C LEU A 336 1.91 15.23 -2.89
N PHE A 337 1.07 14.58 -2.09
CA PHE A 337 1.25 13.15 -1.78
C PHE A 337 1.26 12.27 -3.04
N GLY A 338 0.45 12.60 -4.05
CA GLY A 338 0.48 11.88 -5.34
C GLY A 338 1.81 12.03 -6.09
N ALA A 339 2.44 13.20 -6.01
CA ALA A 339 3.78 13.43 -6.56
C ALA A 339 4.85 12.68 -5.77
N VAL A 340 4.71 12.63 -4.44
CA VAL A 340 5.58 11.83 -3.55
C VAL A 340 5.52 10.34 -3.91
N GLU A 341 4.32 9.79 -4.10
CA GLU A 341 4.15 8.39 -4.51
C GLU A 341 4.71 8.10 -5.91
N PHE A 342 4.50 9.03 -6.85
CA PHE A 342 5.04 8.94 -8.20
C PHE A 342 6.58 8.96 -8.20
N LEU A 343 7.20 9.86 -7.43
CA LEU A 343 8.64 9.93 -7.27
C LEU A 343 9.21 8.68 -6.58
N ALA A 344 8.56 8.19 -5.52
CA ALA A 344 8.95 6.93 -4.87
C ALA A 344 8.86 5.74 -5.85
N TRP A 345 7.88 5.76 -6.75
CA TRP A 345 7.79 4.78 -7.83
C TRP A 345 8.93 4.89 -8.83
N LEU A 346 9.25 6.11 -9.27
CA LEU A 346 10.32 6.38 -10.21
C LEU A 346 11.68 5.99 -9.62
N MET A 347 11.95 6.34 -8.35
CA MET A 347 13.15 5.94 -7.60
C MET A 347 13.31 4.42 -7.62
N GLN A 348 12.25 3.67 -7.27
CA GLN A 348 12.31 2.21 -7.28
C GLN A 348 12.53 1.62 -8.67
N ALA A 349 11.88 2.18 -9.69
CA ALA A 349 12.03 1.73 -11.07
C ALA A 349 13.46 1.95 -11.57
N GLN A 350 14.08 3.08 -11.24
CA GLN A 350 15.47 3.37 -11.58
C GLN A 350 16.44 2.49 -10.81
N LEU A 351 16.26 2.30 -9.51
CA LEU A 351 17.12 1.42 -8.70
C LEU A 351 17.10 -0.02 -9.21
N ARG A 352 15.92 -0.56 -9.58
CA ARG A 352 15.83 -1.89 -10.20
C ARG A 352 16.58 -1.99 -11.53
N ARG A 353 16.57 -0.92 -12.34
CA ARG A 353 17.33 -0.87 -13.59
C ARG A 353 18.82 -0.81 -13.36
N LEU A 354 19.25 0.01 -12.38
CA LEU A 354 20.66 0.11 -12.01
C LEU A 354 21.15 -1.21 -11.43
N ALA A 355 20.40 -1.86 -10.54
CA ALA A 355 20.73 -3.17 -9.98
C ALA A 355 20.77 -4.29 -11.03
N ALA A 356 20.00 -4.18 -12.10
CA ALA A 356 20.06 -5.11 -13.23
C ALA A 356 21.29 -4.88 -14.14
N ARG A 357 21.85 -3.66 -14.16
CA ARG A 357 23.03 -3.29 -14.97
C ARG A 357 24.33 -3.48 -14.20
N LEU A 358 24.36 -3.03 -12.95
CA LEU A 358 25.53 -2.94 -12.09
C LEU A 358 25.49 -4.10 -11.09
N HIS A 359 26.48 -4.99 -11.18
CA HIS A 359 26.64 -6.11 -10.25
C HIS A 359 27.47 -5.71 -9.02
N ASP A 360 28.27 -4.64 -9.14
CA ASP A 360 29.10 -4.12 -8.08
C ASP A 360 28.27 -3.22 -7.11
N PRO A 361 28.19 -3.57 -5.82
CA PRO A 361 27.45 -2.78 -4.83
C PRO A 361 27.99 -1.35 -4.66
N ALA A 362 29.30 -1.13 -4.82
CA ALA A 362 29.90 0.18 -4.63
C ALA A 362 29.52 1.14 -5.77
N LEU A 363 29.51 0.65 -7.01
CA LEU A 363 29.05 1.42 -8.17
C LEU A 363 27.53 1.65 -8.11
N LEU A 364 26.76 0.67 -7.63
CA LEU A 364 25.33 0.84 -7.44
C LEU A 364 25.04 1.93 -6.40
N ALA A 365 25.72 1.92 -5.25
CA ALA A 365 25.54 2.92 -4.20
C ALA A 365 25.80 4.35 -4.73
N ARG A 366 26.88 4.55 -5.50
CA ARG A 366 27.18 5.84 -6.14
C ARG A 366 26.11 6.25 -7.17
N ALA A 367 25.68 5.32 -8.03
CA ALA A 367 24.63 5.59 -9.01
C ALA A 367 23.25 5.83 -8.36
N ALA A 368 23.03 5.28 -7.16
CA ALA A 368 21.84 5.44 -6.36
C ALA A 368 21.79 6.74 -5.53
N LEU A 369 22.85 7.55 -5.54
CA LEU A 369 22.85 8.87 -4.89
C LEU A 369 21.76 9.79 -5.47
N TRP A 370 21.56 9.79 -6.79
CA TRP A 370 20.51 10.62 -7.41
C TRP A 370 19.09 10.26 -6.92
N PRO A 371 18.62 9.00 -6.95
CA PRO A 371 17.28 8.70 -6.45
C PRO A 371 17.16 8.97 -4.94
N VAL A 372 18.19 8.71 -4.13
CA VAL A 372 18.09 8.86 -2.67
C VAL A 372 18.26 10.30 -2.18
N LEU A 373 19.15 11.09 -2.78
CA LEU A 373 19.42 12.49 -2.38
C LEU A 373 18.80 13.49 -3.36
N GLY A 374 18.93 13.22 -4.66
CA GLY A 374 18.46 14.10 -5.72
C GLY A 374 16.95 14.22 -5.78
N ALA A 375 16.18 13.13 -5.58
CA ALA A 375 14.72 13.21 -5.62
C ALA A 375 14.14 13.99 -4.43
N PRO A 376 14.56 13.77 -3.16
CA PRO A 376 14.18 14.65 -2.06
C PRO A 376 14.65 16.08 -2.26
N GLY A 377 15.90 16.29 -2.69
CA GLY A 377 16.44 17.63 -2.98
C GLY A 377 15.62 18.37 -4.05
N GLY A 378 15.24 17.69 -5.12
CA GLY A 378 14.38 18.24 -6.17
C GLY A 378 12.97 18.58 -5.66
N LEU A 379 12.41 17.76 -4.76
CA LEU A 379 11.13 18.05 -4.12
C LEU A 379 11.21 19.28 -3.21
N LEU A 380 12.31 19.44 -2.45
CA LEU A 380 12.57 20.63 -1.63
C LEU A 380 12.63 21.89 -2.50
N LEU A 381 13.39 21.83 -3.61
CA LEU A 381 13.51 22.95 -4.55
C LEU A 381 12.17 23.29 -5.21
N LEU A 382 11.38 22.28 -5.59
CA LEU A 382 10.05 22.48 -6.15
C LEU A 382 9.11 23.16 -5.16
N ILE A 383 9.10 22.71 -3.89
CA ILE A 383 8.28 23.32 -2.84
C ILE A 383 8.71 24.77 -2.57
N ALA A 384 10.02 25.03 -2.51
CA ALA A 384 10.56 26.37 -2.37
C ALA A 384 10.17 27.28 -3.55
N ALA A 385 10.21 26.75 -4.78
CA ALA A 385 9.80 27.47 -5.98
C ALA A 385 8.29 27.77 -5.99
N LEU A 386 7.46 26.81 -5.58
CA LEU A 386 6.01 26.99 -5.46
C LEU A 386 5.66 28.03 -4.40
N ASP A 387 6.29 27.97 -3.22
CA ASP A 387 6.09 28.97 -2.17
C ASP A 387 6.55 30.36 -2.64
N GLY A 388 7.70 30.44 -3.34
CA GLY A 388 8.18 31.67 -3.97
C GLY A 388 7.19 32.24 -5.00
N ALA A 389 6.61 31.40 -5.85
CA ALA A 389 5.61 31.79 -6.84
C ALA A 389 4.31 32.29 -6.19
N VAL A 390 3.83 31.62 -5.13
CA VAL A 390 2.64 32.04 -4.37
C VAL A 390 2.86 33.40 -3.71
N ARG A 391 4.05 33.64 -3.14
CA ARG A 391 4.43 34.95 -2.58
C ARG A 391 4.51 36.03 -3.66
N TRP A 392 5.15 35.72 -4.78
CA TRP A 392 5.28 36.65 -5.90
C TRP A 392 3.91 37.07 -6.46
N ALA A 393 2.94 36.14 -6.49
CA ALA A 393 1.58 36.41 -6.91
C ALA A 393 0.75 37.22 -5.89
N GLY A 394 1.30 37.60 -4.73
CA GLY A 394 0.59 38.36 -3.69
C GLY A 394 -0.51 37.57 -2.97
N LEU A 395 -0.56 36.24 -3.16
CA LEU A 395 -1.56 35.37 -2.54
C LEU A 395 -1.26 35.09 -1.06
N ARG A 396 -0.05 35.42 -0.58
CA ARG A 396 0.37 35.25 0.82
C ARG A 396 1.14 36.49 1.29
N PRO A 397 0.85 37.03 2.49
CA PRO A 397 1.52 38.22 3.00
C PRO A 397 3.02 37.99 3.22
N ALA A 398 3.85 38.98 2.87
CA ALA A 398 5.31 38.91 2.89
C ALA A 398 5.94 38.63 4.28
N GLY A 399 5.18 38.81 5.36
CA GLY A 399 5.62 38.55 6.74
C GLY A 399 5.30 37.15 7.29
N ALA A 400 4.56 36.31 6.56
CA ALA A 400 4.23 34.95 7.00
C ALA A 400 5.43 34.00 6.78
N LEU A 401 6.33 34.03 7.76
CA LEU A 401 7.47 33.15 8.08
C LEU A 401 7.91 32.08 7.06
N SER A 402 9.17 32.20 6.65
CA SER A 402 10.00 31.20 5.95
C SER A 402 10.08 29.83 6.64
N SER A 403 9.81 29.74 7.96
CA SER A 403 9.86 28.48 8.70
C SER A 403 8.79 27.48 8.26
N TYR A 404 7.61 27.95 7.82
CA TYR A 404 6.56 27.09 7.28
C TYR A 404 6.99 26.37 6.00
N GLY A 405 7.65 27.09 5.09
CA GLY A 405 8.12 26.54 3.82
C GLY A 405 9.13 25.41 4.04
N TRP A 406 10.11 25.61 4.94
CA TRP A 406 11.09 24.59 5.30
C TRP A 406 10.45 23.39 6.00
N GLY A 407 9.48 23.61 6.89
CA GLY A 407 8.74 22.55 7.55
C GLY A 407 8.00 21.65 6.58
N VAL A 408 7.26 22.25 5.65
CA VAL A 408 6.55 21.54 4.58
C VAL A 408 7.52 20.76 3.71
N ALA A 409 8.62 21.40 3.31
CA ALA A 409 9.63 20.79 2.45
C ALA A 409 10.27 19.57 3.14
N LEU A 410 10.70 19.70 4.40
CA LEU A 410 11.27 18.61 5.19
C LEU A 410 10.27 17.48 5.40
N LEU A 411 9.01 17.79 5.69
CA LEU A 411 7.97 16.78 5.86
C LEU A 411 7.70 16.02 4.55
N SER A 412 7.61 16.72 3.41
CA SER A 412 7.46 16.09 2.10
C SER A 412 8.66 15.21 1.73
N ALA A 413 9.89 15.64 2.05
CA ALA A 413 11.10 14.84 1.87
C ALA A 413 11.10 13.58 2.77
N ALA A 414 10.73 13.72 4.05
CA ALA A 414 10.58 12.60 4.97
C ALA A 414 9.51 11.61 4.47
N LEU A 415 8.40 12.10 3.95
CA LEU A 415 7.35 11.25 3.37
C LEU A 415 7.82 10.53 2.12
N LEU A 416 8.58 11.18 1.25
CA LEU A 416 9.18 10.53 0.08
C LEU A 416 10.10 9.39 0.47
N GLN A 417 11.05 9.64 1.38
CA GLN A 417 11.97 8.62 1.86
C GLN A 417 11.25 7.49 2.58
N SER A 418 10.31 7.82 3.47
CA SER A 418 9.52 6.82 4.21
C SER A 418 8.63 5.99 3.28
N THR A 419 8.02 6.61 2.26
CA THR A 419 7.19 5.91 1.27
C THR A 419 8.04 4.96 0.42
N TRP A 420 9.24 5.39 0.01
CA TRP A 420 10.18 4.52 -0.69
C TRP A 420 10.69 3.37 0.21
N LEU A 421 11.16 3.66 1.42
CA LEU A 421 11.62 2.65 2.39
C LEU A 421 10.52 1.65 2.77
N SER A 422 9.26 2.07 2.79
CA SER A 422 8.12 1.18 3.06
C SER A 422 7.91 0.11 1.99
N ARG A 423 8.65 0.14 0.87
CA ARG A 423 8.66 -0.96 -0.11
C ARG A 423 9.52 -2.14 0.33
N HIS A 424 10.37 -1.94 1.34
CA HIS A 424 11.23 -2.96 1.92
C HIS A 424 10.56 -3.48 3.19
N ALA A 425 9.97 -4.68 3.14
CA ALA A 425 9.18 -5.23 4.25
C ALA A 425 9.93 -5.29 5.59
N GLY A 426 11.26 -5.53 5.54
CA GLY A 426 12.12 -5.52 6.73
C GLY A 426 12.27 -4.15 7.42
N GLN A 427 11.92 -3.05 6.74
CA GLN A 427 12.03 -1.69 7.30
C GLN A 427 10.76 -1.25 8.04
N TRP A 428 9.62 -1.93 7.87
CA TRP A 428 8.36 -1.49 8.49
C TRP A 428 8.43 -1.30 10.01
N PRO A 429 9.02 -2.22 10.81
CA PRO A 429 9.11 -2.02 12.25
C PRO A 429 9.93 -0.78 12.62
N ARG A 430 11.02 -0.52 11.89
CA ARG A 430 11.89 0.65 12.12
C ARG A 430 11.16 1.94 11.78
N LEU A 431 10.46 1.97 10.65
CA LEU A 431 9.65 3.11 10.26
C LEU A 431 8.51 3.37 11.26
N THR A 432 7.83 2.32 11.74
CA THR A 432 6.81 2.44 12.80
C THR A 432 7.39 3.12 14.04
N VAL A 433 8.53 2.63 14.54
CA VAL A 433 9.18 3.20 15.73
C VAL A 433 9.58 4.67 15.50
N LEU A 434 10.14 5.01 14.34
CA LEU A 434 10.56 6.38 14.04
C LEU A 434 9.39 7.36 14.00
N TRP A 435 8.30 6.99 13.32
CA TRP A 435 7.10 7.82 13.27
C TRP A 435 6.39 7.88 14.63
N ALA A 436 6.42 6.80 15.43
CA ALA A 436 5.89 6.80 16.79
C ALA A 436 6.70 7.70 17.74
N ILE A 437 8.03 7.68 17.66
CA ILE A 437 8.89 8.60 18.41
C ILE A 437 8.62 10.04 17.97
N SER A 438 8.52 10.29 16.67
CA SER A 438 8.20 11.63 16.15
C SER A 438 6.84 12.12 16.64
N ALA A 439 5.83 11.25 16.63
CA ALA A 439 4.52 11.53 17.21
C ALA A 439 4.64 11.85 18.72
N GLY A 440 5.36 11.03 19.48
CA GLY A 440 5.58 11.25 20.92
C GLY A 440 6.25 12.60 21.21
N LEU A 441 7.27 12.97 20.43
CA LEU A 441 7.92 14.28 20.56
C LEU A 441 6.99 15.43 20.19
N LEU A 442 6.16 15.29 19.15
CA LEU A 442 5.16 16.31 18.77
C LEU A 442 4.05 16.46 19.82
N ALA A 443 3.81 15.44 20.65
CA ALA A 443 2.85 15.51 21.75
C ALA A 443 3.37 16.35 22.94
N VAL A 444 4.68 16.63 23.00
CA VAL A 444 5.29 17.43 24.07
C VAL A 444 5.21 18.91 23.69
N PRO A 445 4.43 19.73 24.43
CA PRO A 445 4.18 21.12 24.04
C PRO A 445 5.43 22.02 24.04
N GLN A 446 6.47 21.64 24.79
CA GLN A 446 7.74 22.37 24.85
C GLN A 446 8.65 22.10 23.65
N VAL A 447 8.40 21.01 22.89
CA VAL A 447 9.23 20.64 21.74
C VAL A 447 8.74 21.41 20.53
N SER A 448 9.63 22.18 19.90
CA SER A 448 9.31 22.85 18.64
C SER A 448 8.99 21.84 17.55
N TRP A 449 7.86 22.00 16.85
CA TRP A 449 7.37 21.06 15.84
C TRP A 449 8.35 20.70 14.72
N TRP A 450 9.32 21.57 14.40
CA TRP A 450 10.31 21.32 13.35
C TRP A 450 11.41 20.36 13.79
N VAL A 451 11.69 20.24 15.09
CA VAL A 451 12.76 19.37 15.62
C VAL A 451 12.47 17.88 15.35
N PRO A 452 11.27 17.34 15.65
CA PRO A 452 10.94 15.95 15.32
C PRO A 452 11.00 15.66 13.82
N ILE A 453 10.56 16.60 12.98
CA ILE A 453 10.58 16.44 11.52
C ILE A 453 12.02 16.40 11.00
N LEU A 454 12.88 17.30 11.48
CA LEU A 454 14.29 17.32 11.08
C LEU A 454 15.01 16.03 11.49
N LEU A 455 14.82 15.58 12.74
CA LEU A 455 15.39 14.32 13.23
C LEU A 455 14.88 13.14 12.41
N LEU A 456 13.58 13.10 12.11
CA LEU A 456 12.98 12.07 11.27
C LEU A 456 13.61 12.06 9.87
N SER A 457 13.73 13.21 9.21
CA SER A 457 14.38 13.32 7.89
C SER A 457 15.83 12.85 7.90
N LEU A 458 16.61 13.22 8.92
CA LEU A 458 18.01 12.79 9.05
C LEU A 458 18.13 11.28 9.28
N VAL A 459 17.29 10.70 10.13
CA VAL A 459 17.32 9.25 10.37
C VAL A 459 16.83 8.46 9.16
N LEU A 460 15.80 8.94 8.46
CA LEU A 460 15.34 8.33 7.20
C LEU A 460 16.41 8.38 6.12
N LEU A 461 17.21 9.44 6.07
CA LEU A 461 18.35 9.53 5.18
C LEU A 461 19.41 8.46 5.49
N LEU A 462 19.76 8.27 6.77
CA LEU A 462 20.70 7.22 7.20
C LEU A 462 20.16 5.81 6.94
N LEU A 463 18.85 5.59 7.12
CA LEU A 463 18.22 4.31 6.78
C LEU A 463 18.20 4.06 5.27
N SER A 464 18.10 5.13 4.47
CA SER A 464 18.12 5.02 3.01
C SER A 464 19.47 4.54 2.50
N ASP A 465 20.56 5.04 3.07
CA ASP A 465 21.92 4.57 2.77
C ASP A 465 22.08 3.07 3.05
N ARG A 466 21.63 2.60 4.22
CA ARG A 466 21.65 1.16 4.56
C ARG A 466 20.79 0.32 3.62
N ALA A 467 19.63 0.82 3.19
CA ALA A 467 18.74 0.12 2.26
C ALA A 467 19.31 0.02 0.84
N LEU A 468 20.24 0.90 0.45
CA LEU A 468 20.96 0.78 -0.82
C LEU A 468 21.97 -0.37 -0.81
N GLY A 469 22.55 -0.71 0.34
CA GLY A 469 23.47 -1.84 0.48
C GLY A 469 22.81 -3.22 0.31
N ASP A 470 21.49 -3.32 0.50
CA ASP A 470 20.75 -4.57 0.39
C ASP A 470 20.23 -4.82 -1.04
N LEU A 471 21.13 -5.36 -1.88
CA LEU A 471 20.86 -5.75 -3.27
C LEU A 471 19.70 -6.73 -3.42
N SER A 472 19.42 -7.54 -2.39
CA SER A 472 18.39 -8.58 -2.44
C SER A 472 16.99 -8.01 -2.64
N SER A 473 16.78 -6.76 -2.21
CA SER A 473 15.49 -6.09 -2.28
C SER A 473 15.15 -5.52 -3.66
N TYR A 474 16.13 -5.43 -4.57
CA TYR A 474 15.96 -4.89 -5.93
C TYR A 474 15.93 -5.97 -7.01
N ARG A 475 16.26 -7.21 -6.68
CA ARG A 475 16.20 -8.39 -7.56
C ARG A 475 14.86 -9.11 -7.40
#